data_AF-A0A949HFT5-F1
#
_entry.id   AF-A0A949HFT5-F1
#
_cell.length_a   1.000
_cell.length_b   1.000
_cell.length_c   1.000
_cell.angle_alpha   90.00
_cell.angle_beta   90.00
_cell.angle_gamma   90.00
#
_symmetry.space_group_name_H-M   'P 1'
#
loop_
_entity.id
_entity.type
_entity.pdbx_description
1 polymer ?
#
loop_
_entity_poly.entity_id
_entity_poly.type
_entity_poly.pdbx_seq_one_letter_code
_entity_poly.pdbx_strand_id
1 'polypeptide(L)' 'MTAILTGMVAVLSVVVIFLILMHSGKDAGLSGAFGVGTGEGSLGGGSLVERNLNRWTVAVALVWILSIIALVKFG' A
#
# COMPACT_ATOMS: atom_id res chain seq x y z
N MET A 1 -15.39 -6.78 22.87
CA MET A 1 -13.95 -7.04 22.60
C MET A 1 -13.73 -7.32 21.12
N THR A 2 -14.39 -8.31 20.53
CA THR A 2 -14.26 -8.71 19.13
C THR A 2 -14.61 -7.61 18.12
N ALA A 3 -15.66 -6.82 18.36
CA ALA A 3 -16.05 -5.71 17.48
C ALA A 3 -14.94 -4.66 17.26
N ILE A 4 -14.13 -4.40 18.30
CA ILE A 4 -13.01 -3.43 18.22
C ILE A 4 -11.88 -4.01 17.36
N LEU A 5 -11.56 -5.29 17.55
CA LEU A 5 -10.55 -6.00 16.76
C LEU A 5 -10.97 -6.09 15.28
N THR A 6 -12.24 -6.38 14.99
CA THR A 6 -12.79 -6.42 13.63
C THR A 6 -12.71 -5.05 12.95
N GLY A 7 -13.09 -3.98 13.65
CA GLY A 7 -12.96 -2.61 13.14
C GLY A 7 -11.52 -2.23 12.82
N MET A 8 -10.57 -2.57 13.70
CA MET A 8 -9.15 -2.32 13.48
C MET A 8 -8.60 -3.08 12.27
N VAL A 9 -8.95 -4.36 12.13
CA VAL A 9 -8.56 -5.18 10.97
C VAL A 9 -9.15 -4.61 9.67
N ALA A 10 -10.42 -4.19 9.68
CA ALA A 10 -11.07 -3.60 8.52
C ALA A 10 -10.35 -2.32 8.04
N VAL A 11 -9.99 -1.43 8.96
CA VAL A 11 -9.23 -0.20 8.63
C VAL A 11 -7.84 -0.55 8.10
N LEU A 12 -7.12 -1.46 8.75
CA LEU A 12 -5.80 -1.90 8.29
C LEU A 12 -5.86 -2.55 6.89
N SER A 13 -6.90 -3.30 6.57
CA SER A 13 -7.12 -3.87 5.22
C SER A 13 -7.21 -2.77 4.16
N VAL A 14 -7.99 -1.71 4.41
CA VAL A 14 -8.13 -0.58 3.48
C VAL A 14 -6.79 0.13 3.28
N VAL A 15 -6.03 0.34 4.35
CA VAL A 15 -4.70 0.96 4.29
C VAL A 15 -3.73 0.10 3.48
N VAL A 16 -3.70 -1.22 3.69
CA VAL A 16 -2.85 -2.14 2.92
C VAL A 16 -3.23 -2.14 1.44
N ILE A 17 -4.53 -2.20 1.12
CA ILE A 17 -5.02 -2.13 -0.27
C ILE A 17 -4.58 -0.81 -0.91
N PHE A 18 -4.72 0.32 -0.21
CA PHE A 18 -4.28 1.62 -0.72
C PHE A 18 -2.76 1.67 -0.96
N LEU A 19 -1.96 1.13 -0.04
CA LEU A 19 -0.49 1.03 -0.21
C LEU A 19 -0.10 0.16 -1.41
N ILE A 20 -0.82 -0.94 -1.65
CA ILE A 20 -0.62 -1.80 -2.83
C ILE A 20 -1.05 -1.07 -4.11
N LEU A 21 -2.19 -0.38 -4.09
CA LEU A 21 -2.66 0.39 -5.25
C LEU A 21 -1.71 1.53 -5.59
N MET A 22 -1.04 2.13 -4.62
CA MET A 22 -0.01 3.15 -4.86
C MET A 22 1.22 2.58 -5.61
N HIS A 23 1.49 1.27 -5.53
CA HIS A 23 2.46 0.62 -6.43
C HIS A 23 1.95 0.59 -7.87
N SER A 24 0.66 0.34 -8.07
CA SER A 24 0.04 0.23 -9.39
C SER A 24 -0.33 1.58 -10.01
N GLY A 25 -0.63 2.63 -9.23
CA GLY A 25 -0.96 3.97 -9.73
C GLY A 25 0.16 4.66 -10.51
N LYS A 26 1.41 4.23 -10.30
CA LYS A 26 2.56 4.59 -11.11
C LYS A 26 2.52 3.91 -12.50
N ASP A 27 2.05 2.67 -12.57
CA ASP A 27 1.97 1.86 -13.79
C ASP A 27 0.62 2.03 -14.53
N ALA A 28 -0.39 2.59 -13.85
CA ALA A 28 -1.75 2.82 -14.36
C ALA A 28 -1.86 4.00 -15.35
N GLY A 29 -0.74 4.63 -15.72
CA GLY A 29 -0.67 5.42 -16.94
C GLY A 29 -1.50 6.71 -16.95
N LEU A 30 -1.58 7.46 -15.85
CA LEU A 30 -2.12 8.83 -15.91
C LEU A 30 -1.25 9.77 -16.78
N SER A 31 0.05 9.52 -16.90
CA SER A 31 0.93 10.21 -17.86
C SER A 31 0.68 9.76 -19.32
N GLY A 32 0.23 8.52 -19.53
CA GLY A 32 -0.12 7.97 -20.85
C GLY A 32 -1.55 8.30 -21.31
N ALA A 33 -2.50 8.40 -20.39
CA ALA A 33 -3.91 8.65 -20.67
C ALA A 33 -4.20 10.09 -21.12
N PHE A 34 -3.30 11.04 -20.82
CA PHE A 34 -3.43 12.44 -21.25
C PHE A 34 -2.60 12.81 -22.48
N GLY A 35 -1.79 11.92 -23.06
CA GLY A 35 -1.11 12.14 -24.36
C GLY A 35 -0.16 13.36 -24.46
N VAL A 36 -0.08 14.20 -23.43
CA VAL A 36 0.82 15.35 -23.34
C VAL A 36 2.12 14.84 -22.73
N GLY A 37 3.02 14.40 -23.60
CA GLY A 37 4.40 14.17 -23.23
C GLY A 37 5.02 15.49 -22.77
N THR A 38 5.55 15.51 -21.55
CA THR A 38 6.50 16.53 -21.12
C THR A 38 7.63 15.88 -20.36
N GLY A 39 8.80 15.92 -20.99
CA GLY A 39 10.03 16.21 -20.29
C GLY A 39 10.74 15.01 -19.66
N GLU A 40 11.94 14.76 -20.15
CA GLU A 40 13.01 14.22 -19.33
C GLU A 40 13.02 14.91 -17.96
N GLY A 41 12.83 14.13 -16.89
CA GLY A 41 12.73 14.65 -15.53
C GLY A 41 13.20 13.61 -14.52
N SER A 42 14.51 13.42 -14.44
CA SER A 42 15.23 12.77 -13.33
C SER A 42 14.76 11.36 -12.92
N LEU A 43 15.13 10.37 -13.74
CA LEU A 43 15.13 8.94 -13.44
C LEU A 43 16.15 8.53 -12.34
N GLY A 44 16.27 9.32 -11.27
CA GLY A 44 17.20 9.07 -10.15
C GLY A 44 16.54 9.06 -8.76
N GLY A 45 15.33 9.60 -8.61
CA GLY A 45 14.60 9.66 -7.32
C GLY A 45 13.56 8.56 -7.11
N GLY A 46 13.08 7.93 -8.19
CA GLY A 46 12.03 6.90 -8.15
C GLY A 46 12.46 5.62 -7.43
N SER A 47 13.72 5.19 -7.60
CA SER A 47 14.20 3.93 -7.01
C SER A 47 14.21 3.95 -5.47
N LEU A 48 14.57 5.08 -4.84
CA LEU A 48 14.59 5.17 -3.38
C LEU A 48 13.16 5.26 -2.81
N VAL A 49 12.28 6.00 -3.47
CA VAL A 49 10.87 6.11 -3.09
C VAL A 49 10.18 4.75 -3.25
N GLU A 50 10.37 4.05 -4.36
CA GLU A 50 9.83 2.70 -4.60
C GLU A 50 10.32 1.69 -3.56
N ARG A 51 11.62 1.69 -3.27
CA ARG A 51 12.20 0.80 -2.25
C ARG A 51 11.66 1.11 -0.85
N ASN A 52 11.45 2.38 -0.54
CA ASN A 52 10.85 2.78 0.73
C ASN A 52 9.36 2.40 0.79
N LEU A 53 8.60 2.63 -0.27
CA LEU A 53 7.17 2.27 -0.38
C LEU A 53 6.96 0.76 -0.21
N ASN A 54 7.81 -0.05 -0.86
CA ASN A 54 7.78 -1.49 -0.73
C ASN A 54 8.09 -1.92 0.72
N ARG A 55 9.10 -1.33 1.36
CA ARG A 55 9.44 -1.63 2.75
C ARG A 55 8.30 -1.29 3.72
N TRP A 56 7.64 -0.16 3.55
CA TRP A 56 6.47 0.21 4.35
C TRP A 56 5.29 -0.71 4.08
N THR A 57 5.02 -1.07 2.83
CA THR A 57 3.92 -1.97 2.47
C THR A 57 4.12 -3.35 3.06
N VAL A 58 5.33 -3.91 2.97
CA VAL A 58 5.67 -5.20 3.58
C VAL A 58 5.55 -5.13 5.11
N ALA A 59 6.06 -4.07 5.75
CA ALA A 59 5.97 -3.90 7.19
C ALA A 59 4.51 -3.84 7.68
N VAL A 60 3.67 -3.03 7.00
CA VAL A 60 2.25 -2.87 7.35
C VAL A 60 1.46 -4.15 7.04
N ALA A 61 1.76 -4.84 5.93
CA ALA A 61 1.13 -6.12 5.59
C ALA A 61 1.43 -7.20 6.64
N LEU A 62 2.67 -7.27 7.14
CA LEU A 62 3.02 -8.20 8.22
C LEU A 62 2.22 -7.92 9.51
N VAL A 63 2.11 -6.65 9.91
CA VAL A 63 1.32 -6.24 11.08
C VAL A 63 -0.16 -6.56 10.90
N TRP A 64 -0.69 -6.39 9.68
CA TRP A 64 -2.06 -6.72 9.33
C TRP A 64 -2.34 -8.24 9.44
N ILE A 65 -1.44 -9.08 8.89
CA ILE A 65 -1.56 -10.55 8.99
C ILE A 65 -1.52 -10.99 10.47
N LEU A 66 -0.62 -10.44 11.27
CA LEU A 66 -0.55 -10.73 12.71
C LEU A 66 -1.85 -10.35 13.43
N SER A 67 -2.45 -9.21 13.06
CA SER A 67 -3.72 -8.75 13.61
C SER A 67 -4.88 -9.68 13.24
N ILE A 68 -4.90 -10.23 12.02
CA ILE A 68 -5.88 -11.25 11.59
C ILE A 68 -5.71 -12.53 12.40
N ILE A 69 -4.49 -13.03 12.56
CA ILE A 69 -4.22 -14.26 13.33
C ILE A 69 -4.67 -14.07 14.79
N ALA A 70 -4.41 -12.91 15.38
CA ALA A 70 -4.88 -12.59 16.72
C ALA A 70 -6.41 -12.56 16.79
N LEU A 71 -7.09 -11.94 15.81
CA LEU A 71 -8.55 -11.93 15.75
C LEU A 71 -9.14 -13.34 15.59
N VAL A 72 -8.55 -14.21 14.78
CA VAL A 72 -9.01 -15.60 14.61
C VAL A 72 -8.77 -16.45 15.85
N LYS A 73 -7.69 -16.21 16.60
CA LYS A 73 -7.31 -17.02 17.77
C LYS A 73 -8.00 -16.58 19.07
N PHE A 74 -8.36 -15.30 19.20
CA PHE A 74 -8.97 -14.73 20.40
C PHE A 74 -10.42 -14.23 20.20
N GLY A 75 -10.93 -14.31 18.97
CA GLY A 75 -12.29 -13.95 18.59
C GLY A 75 -13.29 -15.07 18.74
#